data_AF-A0AAN1MQI8-F1
#
_entry.id   AF-A0AAN1MQI8-F1
#
_cell.length_a   1.000
_cell.length_b   1.000
_cell.length_c   1.000
_cell.angle_alpha   90.00
_cell.angle_beta   90.00
_cell.angle_gamma   90.00
#
_symmetry.space_group_name_H-M   'P 1'
#
loop_
_entity.id
_entity.type
_entity.pdbx_description
1 polymer ?
#
loop_
_entity_poly.entity_id
_entity_poly.type
_entity_poly.pdbx_seq_one_letter_code
_entity_poly.pdbx_strand_id
1 'polypeptide(L)'
;MTLDPESDDPLTDEEFDVLERFLSSNAVCDDAMDVVMLHGFLTAVICGPNTVMPSAILPWVWDARHATRQPRFLSAGRARKITGLIIRYWNDINNALNHCPDLFEPPLHTTGCKGEEVLILDEWCEGYCKGINIDREAWEPLLERHPEWFNVILLFGTASGYHELEQRDYTVGQRRSFANLLAAAALNIHQYWCEERRKLMEQGERPNMIAAASRPKDRTGKHTGRSDLDARDENESEDLFLVDSLGLTTEDAFHPLALSPLSTGVTREGTSVDVHIYRAGDDSRDGWILEIIDPLGTSTVWDDPFPTDGAALAEALNTIKAHGIASVTGGVPGHMTKH
;
A
#
# COMPACT_ATOMS: atom_id res chain seq x y z
N MET A 1 -16.87 -25.69 -8.42
CA MET A 1 -16.66 -24.63 -7.41
C MET A 1 -16.18 -23.43 -8.20
N THR A 2 -17.16 -22.65 -8.66
CA THR A 2 -16.97 -21.43 -9.43
C THR A 2 -16.56 -20.35 -8.43
N LEU A 3 -15.37 -19.80 -8.59
CA LEU A 3 -14.98 -18.56 -7.92
C LEU A 3 -15.92 -17.49 -8.47
N ASP A 4 -16.75 -16.91 -7.60
CA ASP A 4 -17.53 -15.72 -7.96
C ASP A 4 -16.59 -14.56 -8.30
N PRO A 5 -16.93 -13.71 -9.28
CA PRO A 5 -16.12 -12.56 -9.63
C PRO A 5 -16.25 -11.48 -8.55
N GLU A 6 -15.12 -10.90 -8.19
CA GLU A 6 -14.92 -9.46 -7.96
C GLU A 6 -15.99 -8.71 -7.17
N SER A 7 -15.64 -8.42 -5.92
CA SER A 7 -16.42 -7.55 -5.05
C SER A 7 -15.54 -6.44 -4.46
N ASP A 8 -16.10 -5.22 -4.46
CA ASP A 8 -15.66 -4.06 -3.68
C ASP A 8 -15.81 -4.30 -2.15
N ASP A 9 -16.15 -5.54 -1.77
CA ASP A 9 -16.22 -6.00 -0.39
C ASP A 9 -14.82 -6.11 0.23
N PRO A 10 -14.75 -5.88 1.55
CA PRO A 10 -13.53 -6.11 2.31
C PRO A 10 -12.91 -7.48 2.06
N LEU A 11 -11.59 -7.58 2.17
CA LEU A 11 -10.91 -8.86 2.09
C LEU A 11 -11.54 -9.85 3.07
N THR A 12 -11.83 -11.05 2.57
CA THR A 12 -12.26 -12.15 3.44
C THR A 12 -11.07 -12.67 4.26
N ASP A 13 -11.34 -13.35 5.38
CA ASP A 13 -10.29 -13.98 6.21
C ASP A 13 -9.37 -14.89 5.37
N GLU A 14 -9.95 -15.65 4.43
CA GLU A 14 -9.21 -16.54 3.54
C GLU A 14 -8.29 -15.77 2.57
N GLU A 15 -8.69 -14.57 2.15
CA GLU A 15 -7.89 -13.70 1.30
C GLU A 15 -6.77 -13.01 2.08
N PHE A 16 -7.05 -12.61 3.33
CA PHE A 16 -6.02 -12.14 4.26
C PHE A 16 -4.96 -13.21 4.52
N ASP A 17 -5.36 -14.46 4.80
CA ASP A 17 -4.45 -15.58 4.98
C ASP A 17 -3.56 -15.81 3.75
N VAL A 18 -4.12 -15.62 2.54
CA VAL A 18 -3.35 -15.73 1.30
C VAL A 18 -2.31 -14.62 1.19
N LEU A 19 -2.67 -13.37 1.52
CA LEU A 19 -1.76 -12.24 1.50
C LEU A 19 -0.65 -12.39 2.56
N GLU A 20 -1.02 -12.72 3.80
CA GLU A 20 -0.08 -12.92 4.91
C GLU A 20 0.93 -14.03 4.61
N ARG A 21 0.44 -15.18 4.13
CA ARG A 21 1.31 -16.29 3.76
C ARG A 21 2.25 -15.93 2.61
N PHE A 22 1.81 -15.10 1.66
CA PHE A 22 2.68 -14.64 0.58
C PHE A 22 3.79 -13.72 1.10
N LEU A 23 3.42 -12.71 1.90
CA LEU A 23 4.35 -11.74 2.49
C LEU A 23 5.34 -12.39 3.47
N SER A 24 5.00 -13.56 4.02
CA SER A 24 5.88 -14.35 4.90
C SER A 24 6.66 -15.45 4.17
N SER A 25 6.58 -15.53 2.84
CA SER A 25 7.21 -16.59 2.06
C SER A 25 8.58 -16.19 1.50
N ASN A 26 9.34 -17.18 1.05
CA ASN A 26 10.60 -16.96 0.31
C ASN A 26 10.43 -16.33 -1.08
N ALA A 27 9.19 -16.00 -1.49
CA ALA A 27 8.92 -15.24 -2.70
C ALA A 27 9.30 -13.76 -2.53
N VAL A 28 9.27 -13.23 -1.31
CA VAL A 28 9.69 -11.87 -0.99
C VAL A 28 11.02 -11.90 -0.24
N CYS A 29 11.61 -10.72 0.01
CA CYS A 29 12.84 -10.63 0.77
C CYS A 29 12.57 -10.48 2.27
N ASP A 30 13.58 -10.69 3.10
CA ASP A 30 13.46 -10.60 4.57
C ASP A 30 13.05 -9.20 5.08
N ASP A 31 13.26 -8.14 4.29
CA ASP A 31 12.80 -6.79 4.63
C ASP A 31 11.44 -6.45 3.98
N ALA A 32 10.70 -7.43 3.43
CA ALA A 32 9.34 -7.19 2.95
C ALA A 32 8.41 -6.86 4.13
N MET A 33 7.37 -6.08 3.86
CA MET A 33 6.37 -5.77 4.88
C MET A 33 5.53 -7.02 5.18
N ASP A 34 5.29 -7.31 6.45
CA ASP A 34 4.17 -8.15 6.86
C ASP A 34 2.84 -7.39 6.73
N VAL A 35 1.71 -8.07 6.98
CA VAL A 35 0.37 -7.47 6.86
C VAL A 35 0.12 -6.32 7.84
N VAL A 36 0.73 -6.35 9.03
CA VAL A 36 0.56 -5.32 10.07
C VAL A 36 1.34 -4.07 9.70
N MET A 37 2.60 -4.23 9.26
CA MET A 37 3.42 -3.17 8.72
C MET A 37 2.81 -2.58 7.45
N LEU A 38 2.29 -3.43 6.56
CA LEU A 38 1.57 -2.99 5.36
C LEU A 38 0.37 -2.12 5.75
N HIS A 39 -0.46 -2.52 6.70
CA HIS A 39 -1.60 -1.69 7.13
C HIS A 39 -1.13 -0.32 7.63
N GLY A 40 -0.13 -0.26 8.50
CA GLY A 40 0.40 1.01 9.01
C GLY A 40 0.96 1.90 7.90
N PHE A 41 1.68 1.30 6.95
CA PHE A 41 2.20 1.96 5.76
C PHE A 41 1.08 2.54 4.89
N LEU A 42 0.11 1.72 4.49
CA LEU A 42 -1.04 2.15 3.69
C LEU A 42 -1.83 3.25 4.40
N THR A 43 -2.04 3.13 5.72
CA THR A 43 -2.72 4.15 6.52
C THR A 43 -1.99 5.50 6.40
N ALA A 44 -0.68 5.54 6.60
CA ALA A 44 0.09 6.77 6.45
C ALA A 44 0.00 7.35 5.04
N VAL A 45 0.08 6.49 4.02
CA VAL A 45 -0.02 6.91 2.63
C VAL A 45 -1.38 7.55 2.31
N ILE A 46 -2.47 6.93 2.76
CA ILE A 46 -3.84 7.44 2.58
C ILE A 46 -4.06 8.74 3.37
N CYS A 47 -3.54 8.80 4.59
CA CYS A 47 -3.68 9.98 5.45
C CYS A 47 -2.83 11.17 4.98
N GLY A 48 -1.79 10.94 4.18
CA GLY A 48 -0.74 11.92 3.95
C GLY A 48 -1.14 13.15 3.14
N PRO A 49 -0.24 14.15 3.04
CA PRO A 49 -0.49 15.42 2.36
C PRO A 49 -0.70 15.29 0.85
N ASN A 50 -0.05 14.30 0.24
CA ASN A 50 0.04 14.12 -1.20
C ASN A 50 -0.68 12.86 -1.65
N THR A 51 -1.14 12.88 -2.91
CA THR A 51 -1.71 11.71 -3.55
C THR A 51 -0.58 10.78 -3.97
N VAL A 52 -0.47 9.61 -3.36
CA VAL A 52 0.56 8.62 -3.70
C VAL A 52 -0.07 7.50 -4.52
N MET A 53 0.52 7.22 -5.67
CA MET A 53 0.04 6.17 -6.56
C MET A 53 0.37 4.77 -6.01
N PRO A 54 -0.47 3.74 -6.26
CA PRO A 54 -0.13 2.34 -6.00
C PRO A 54 1.23 1.95 -6.57
N SER A 55 1.57 2.50 -7.74
CA SER A 55 2.88 2.26 -8.35
C SER A 55 4.07 2.72 -7.53
N ALA A 56 3.92 3.79 -6.76
CA ALA A 56 4.97 4.33 -5.90
C ALA A 56 5.14 3.50 -4.63
N ILE A 57 4.09 2.82 -4.16
CA ILE A 57 4.11 2.09 -2.88
C ILE A 57 4.53 0.63 -3.01
N LEU A 58 4.19 -0.05 -4.11
CA LEU A 58 4.45 -1.49 -4.25
C LEU A 58 5.93 -1.88 -4.04
N PRO A 59 6.93 -1.14 -4.57
CA PRO A 59 8.33 -1.43 -4.28
C PRO A 59 8.67 -1.45 -2.78
N TRP A 60 8.02 -0.60 -1.97
CA TRP A 60 8.22 -0.55 -0.52
C TRP A 60 7.56 -1.73 0.20
N VAL A 61 6.47 -2.27 -0.33
CA VAL A 61 5.85 -3.49 0.23
C VAL A 61 6.81 -4.68 0.13
N TRP A 62 7.55 -4.76 -0.98
CA TRP A 62 8.45 -5.88 -1.27
C TRP A 62 9.82 -5.78 -0.62
N ASP A 63 10.26 -4.54 -0.38
CA ASP A 63 11.57 -4.21 0.17
C ASP A 63 11.43 -2.92 0.98
N ALA A 64 10.94 -3.05 2.21
CA ALA A 64 10.61 -1.91 3.05
C ALA A 64 11.84 -1.07 3.41
N ARG A 65 13.05 -1.61 3.24
CA ARG A 65 14.31 -0.91 3.51
C ARG A 65 14.75 0.00 2.37
N HIS A 66 14.71 -0.50 1.13
CA HIS A 66 15.33 0.20 -0.01
C HIS A 66 14.41 0.37 -1.22
N ALA A 67 13.25 -0.29 -1.26
CA ALA A 67 12.36 -0.31 -2.43
C ALA A 67 13.05 -0.76 -3.73
N THR A 68 14.01 -1.69 -3.63
CA THR A 68 14.83 -2.14 -4.76
C THR A 68 14.58 -3.58 -5.19
N ARG A 69 14.16 -4.45 -4.26
CA ARG A 69 13.88 -5.85 -4.55
C ARG A 69 12.42 -6.05 -4.95
N GLN A 70 12.19 -7.06 -5.78
CA GLN A 70 10.87 -7.45 -6.28
C GLN A 70 10.56 -8.88 -5.82
N PRO A 71 9.27 -9.21 -5.64
CA PRO A 71 8.84 -10.56 -5.34
C PRO A 71 9.07 -11.49 -6.54
N ARG A 72 9.26 -12.77 -6.22
CA ARG A 72 9.30 -13.86 -7.20
C ARG A 72 7.92 -14.48 -7.32
N PHE A 73 7.16 -14.04 -8.32
CA PHE A 73 5.89 -14.69 -8.63
C PHE A 73 6.10 -15.92 -9.52
N LEU A 74 5.46 -17.04 -9.16
CA LEU A 74 5.47 -18.27 -9.98
C LEU A 74 4.72 -18.11 -11.30
N SER A 75 3.81 -17.13 -11.37
CA SER A 75 3.08 -16.78 -12.59
C SER A 75 2.54 -15.36 -12.51
N ALA A 76 2.28 -14.77 -13.67
CA ALA A 76 1.68 -13.45 -13.77
C ALA A 76 0.26 -13.39 -13.17
N GLY A 77 -0.50 -14.50 -13.23
CA GLY A 77 -1.77 -14.64 -12.52
C GLY A 77 -1.64 -14.53 -11.00
N ARG A 78 -0.56 -15.06 -10.40
CA ARG A 78 -0.31 -14.87 -8.96
C ARG A 78 0.11 -13.44 -8.64
N ALA A 79 0.91 -12.81 -9.51
CA ALA A 79 1.29 -11.41 -9.37
C ALA A 79 0.06 -10.51 -9.32
N ARG A 80 -0.87 -10.70 -10.27
CA ARG A 80 -2.16 -9.99 -10.30
C ARG A 80 -2.98 -10.24 -9.05
N LYS A 81 -3.12 -11.51 -8.63
CA LYS A 81 -3.88 -11.85 -7.42
C LYS A 81 -3.34 -11.12 -6.19
N ILE A 82 -2.05 -11.22 -5.90
CA ILE A 82 -1.47 -10.58 -4.70
C ILE A 82 -1.53 -9.06 -4.79
N THR A 83 -1.27 -8.48 -5.96
CA THR A 83 -1.36 -7.03 -6.14
C THR A 83 -2.79 -6.53 -5.94
N GLY A 84 -3.79 -7.27 -6.47
CA GLY A 84 -5.21 -6.98 -6.26
C GLY A 84 -5.60 -7.05 -4.79
N LEU A 85 -5.09 -8.04 -4.03
CA LEU A 85 -5.33 -8.11 -2.58
C LEU A 85 -4.76 -6.88 -1.84
N ILE A 86 -3.58 -6.40 -2.21
CA ILE A 86 -3.00 -5.18 -1.59
C ILE A 86 -3.84 -3.94 -1.90
N ILE A 87 -4.33 -3.83 -3.14
CA ILE A 87 -5.16 -2.71 -3.57
C ILE A 87 -6.53 -2.75 -2.88
N ARG A 88 -7.18 -3.93 -2.79
CA ARG A 88 -8.41 -4.08 -2.02
C ARG A 88 -8.17 -3.74 -0.55
N TYR A 89 -7.03 -4.12 0.02
CA TYR A 89 -6.71 -3.78 1.40
C TYR A 89 -6.50 -2.28 1.61
N TRP A 90 -5.86 -1.61 0.65
CA TRP A 90 -5.81 -0.16 0.60
C TRP A 90 -7.23 0.44 0.60
N ASN A 91 -8.11 -0.06 -0.26
CA ASN A 91 -9.48 0.45 -0.38
C ASN A 91 -10.28 0.24 0.91
N ASP A 92 -10.09 -0.88 1.60
CA ASP A 92 -10.71 -1.17 2.89
C ASP A 92 -10.29 -0.15 3.95
N ILE A 93 -8.99 0.12 4.06
CA ILE A 93 -8.44 1.13 4.98
C ILE A 93 -8.98 2.52 4.63
N ASN A 94 -8.95 2.86 3.35
CA ASN A 94 -9.42 4.15 2.86
C ASN A 94 -10.93 4.35 3.13
N ASN A 95 -11.73 3.29 2.95
CA ASN A 95 -13.16 3.30 3.23
C ASN A 95 -13.43 3.44 4.73
N ALA A 96 -12.69 2.72 5.57
CA ALA A 96 -12.79 2.86 7.03
C ALA A 96 -12.49 4.30 7.47
N LEU A 97 -11.39 4.89 6.99
CA LEU A 97 -10.99 6.26 7.34
C LEU A 97 -12.00 7.33 6.89
N ASN A 98 -12.63 7.15 5.72
CA ASN A 98 -13.55 8.16 5.15
C ASN A 98 -15.01 7.99 5.59
N HIS A 99 -15.50 6.75 5.69
CA HIS A 99 -16.93 6.47 5.84
C HIS A 99 -17.29 5.76 7.14
N CYS A 100 -16.34 5.08 7.77
CA CYS A 100 -16.57 4.32 8.99
C CYS A 100 -15.46 4.56 10.04
N PRO A 101 -15.16 5.83 10.40
CA PRO A 101 -14.03 6.14 11.28
C PRO A 101 -14.17 5.51 12.67
N ASP A 102 -15.39 5.28 13.13
CA ASP A 102 -15.67 4.59 14.41
C ASP A 102 -15.31 3.09 14.39
N LEU A 103 -15.09 2.51 13.20
CA LEU A 103 -14.70 1.10 13.00
C LEU A 103 -13.22 0.96 12.62
N PHE A 104 -12.48 2.06 12.49
CA PHE A 104 -11.06 2.01 12.14
C PHE A 104 -10.23 1.50 13.33
N GLU A 105 -9.62 0.31 13.17
CA GLU A 105 -8.75 -0.29 14.17
C GLU A 105 -7.46 -0.84 13.52
N PRO A 106 -6.27 -0.48 14.04
CA PRO A 106 -5.02 -1.12 13.64
C PRO A 106 -5.04 -2.64 13.91
N PRO A 107 -4.63 -3.50 12.96
CA PRO A 107 -4.66 -4.96 13.11
C PRO A 107 -3.47 -5.44 13.96
N LEU A 108 -3.49 -5.14 15.26
CA LEU A 108 -2.38 -5.43 16.17
C LEU A 108 -2.47 -6.86 16.72
N HIS A 109 -1.33 -7.56 16.75
CA HIS A 109 -1.20 -8.85 17.40
C HIS A 109 -0.99 -8.72 18.90
N THR A 110 -1.31 -9.79 19.65
CA THR A 110 -0.98 -9.89 21.08
C THR A 110 0.24 -10.79 21.30
N THR A 111 1.01 -10.48 22.34
CA THR A 111 2.09 -11.33 22.84
C THR A 111 2.01 -11.47 24.36
N GLY A 112 2.46 -12.61 24.87
CA GLY A 112 2.52 -12.87 26.30
C GLY A 112 3.73 -12.20 26.94
N CYS A 113 3.49 -11.25 27.85
CA CYS A 113 4.54 -10.57 28.61
C CYS A 113 4.24 -10.62 30.12
N LYS A 114 5.11 -11.26 30.90
CA LYS A 114 4.99 -11.39 32.37
C LYS A 114 3.63 -11.98 32.84
N GLY A 115 3.02 -12.86 32.03
CA GLY A 115 1.72 -13.49 32.33
C GLY A 115 0.50 -12.66 31.93
N GLU A 116 0.70 -11.53 31.25
CA GLU A 116 -0.35 -10.65 30.73
C GLU A 116 -0.24 -10.57 29.21
N GLU A 117 -1.37 -10.44 28.52
CA GLU A 117 -1.39 -10.19 27.07
C GLU A 117 -1.21 -8.70 26.79
N VAL A 118 -0.23 -8.37 25.95
CA VAL A 118 0.05 -7.00 25.49
C VAL A 118 0.02 -6.94 23.98
N LEU A 119 -0.47 -5.82 23.43
CA LEU A 119 -0.45 -5.58 21.98
C LEU A 119 0.98 -5.27 21.53
N ILE A 120 1.34 -5.75 20.34
CA ILE A 120 2.56 -5.39 19.62
C ILE A 120 2.20 -4.21 18.70
N LEU A 121 2.95 -3.12 18.79
CA LEU A 121 2.67 -1.88 18.05
C LEU A 121 3.72 -1.59 16.97
N ASP A 122 4.87 -2.24 17.10
CA ASP A 122 6.13 -1.98 16.43
C ASP A 122 5.96 -2.04 14.91
N GLU A 123 5.45 -3.16 14.38
CA GLU A 123 5.31 -3.38 12.92
C GLU A 123 4.41 -2.32 12.28
N TRP A 124 3.26 -2.03 12.89
CA TRP A 124 2.34 -1.01 12.38
C TRP A 124 2.97 0.38 12.40
N CYS A 125 3.63 0.74 13.50
CA CYS A 125 4.25 2.05 13.67
C CYS A 125 5.45 2.24 12.74
N GLU A 126 6.24 1.19 12.51
CA GLU A 126 7.31 1.17 11.52
C GLU A 126 6.76 1.40 10.11
N GLY A 127 5.67 0.69 9.76
CA GLY A 127 4.96 0.89 8.49
C GLY A 127 4.52 2.34 8.31
N TYR A 128 3.87 2.91 9.33
CA TYR A 128 3.41 4.30 9.29
C TYR A 128 4.58 5.28 9.09
N CYS A 129 5.70 5.07 9.80
CA CYS A 129 6.91 5.88 9.64
C CYS A 129 7.50 5.77 8.22
N LYS A 130 7.44 4.59 7.58
CA LYS A 130 7.84 4.43 6.18
C LYS A 130 6.94 5.23 5.23
N GLY A 131 5.63 5.29 5.50
CA GLY A 131 4.70 6.10 4.72
C GLY A 131 4.98 7.60 4.84
N ILE A 132 5.30 8.08 6.05
CA ILE A 132 5.77 9.46 6.26
C ILE A 132 7.03 9.74 5.42
N ASN A 133 7.96 8.78 5.37
CA ASN A 133 9.24 8.95 4.69
C ASN A 133 9.15 8.91 3.15
N ILE A 134 8.00 8.56 2.56
CA ILE A 134 7.79 8.73 1.10
C ILE A 134 7.98 10.20 0.71
N ASP A 135 7.51 11.12 1.55
CA ASP A 135 7.67 12.56 1.36
C ASP A 135 7.83 13.27 2.71
N ARG A 136 8.96 13.02 3.37
CA ARG A 136 9.21 13.51 4.73
C ARG A 136 9.03 15.03 4.84
N GLU A 137 9.47 15.78 3.83
CA GLU A 137 9.41 17.24 3.81
C GLU A 137 7.96 17.74 3.87
N ALA A 138 7.04 17.10 3.14
CA ALA A 138 5.63 17.48 3.17
C ALA A 138 4.96 17.21 4.54
N TRP A 139 5.47 16.26 5.32
CA TRP A 139 4.96 15.92 6.66
C TRP A 139 5.50 16.81 7.78
N GLU A 140 6.66 17.47 7.59
CA GLU A 140 7.33 18.27 8.63
C GLU A 140 6.41 19.33 9.27
N PRO A 141 5.63 20.14 8.54
CA PRO A 141 4.77 21.15 9.14
C PRO A 141 3.74 20.58 10.11
N LEU A 142 3.17 19.39 9.81
CA LEU A 142 2.20 18.75 10.69
C LEU A 142 2.88 18.13 11.91
N LEU A 143 4.05 17.49 11.72
CA LEU A 143 4.87 16.95 12.80
C LEU A 143 5.24 18.02 13.84
N GLU A 144 5.60 19.22 13.39
CA GLU A 144 5.92 20.35 14.27
C GLU A 144 4.69 20.93 14.97
N ARG A 145 3.55 20.97 14.27
CA ARG A 145 2.32 21.57 14.77
C ARG A 145 1.59 20.68 15.78
N HIS A 146 1.59 19.37 15.55
CA HIS A 146 0.87 18.37 16.32
C HIS A 146 1.77 17.18 16.72
N PRO A 147 2.91 17.41 17.41
CA PRO A 147 3.82 16.34 17.80
C PRO A 147 3.14 15.26 18.64
N GLU A 148 2.09 15.62 19.39
CA GLU A 148 1.31 14.72 20.22
C GLU A 148 0.62 13.59 19.44
N TRP A 149 0.27 13.80 18.17
CA TRP A 149 -0.32 12.76 17.32
C TRP A 149 0.70 11.71 16.91
N PHE A 150 1.98 12.09 16.83
CA PHE A 150 3.05 11.21 16.36
C PHE A 150 3.79 10.50 17.48
N ASN A 151 3.57 10.87 18.74
CA ASN A 151 4.32 10.34 19.88
C ASN A 151 4.36 8.80 19.91
N VAL A 152 3.21 8.13 19.83
CA VAL A 152 3.17 6.65 19.86
C VAL A 152 3.76 6.06 18.58
N ILE A 153 3.43 6.65 17.43
CA ILE A 153 3.93 6.21 16.12
C ILE A 153 5.47 6.24 16.09
N LEU A 154 6.08 7.33 16.54
CA LEU A 154 7.53 7.48 16.54
C LEU A 154 8.20 6.66 17.66
N LEU A 155 7.53 6.50 18.80
CA LEU A 155 8.03 5.72 19.93
C LEU A 155 8.22 4.24 19.56
N PHE A 156 7.27 3.66 18.82
CA PHE A 156 7.32 2.25 18.40
C PHE A 156 7.85 2.05 16.98
N GLY A 157 7.87 3.08 16.13
CA GLY A 157 8.25 2.97 14.71
C GLY A 157 9.66 3.45 14.36
N THR A 158 10.45 3.89 15.35
CA THR A 158 11.81 4.42 15.11
C THR A 158 12.83 3.86 16.09
N ALA A 159 14.09 3.74 15.64
CA ALA A 159 15.20 3.30 16.49
C ALA A 159 15.41 4.22 17.70
N SER A 160 15.21 5.53 17.55
CA SER A 160 15.26 6.49 18.66
C SER A 160 14.15 6.25 19.69
N GLY A 161 12.94 5.97 19.21
CA GLY A 161 11.80 5.65 20.08
C GLY A 161 12.03 4.36 20.86
N TYR A 162 12.54 3.32 20.19
CA TYR A 162 12.87 2.06 20.85
C TYR A 162 13.88 2.23 21.99
N HIS A 163 14.89 3.08 21.79
CA HIS A 163 15.85 3.40 22.85
C HIS A 163 15.19 4.08 24.07
N GLU A 164 14.13 4.88 23.87
CA GLU A 164 13.34 5.44 24.97
C GLU A 164 12.47 4.38 25.67
N LEU A 165 11.92 3.43 24.91
CA LEU A 165 11.16 2.30 25.47
C LEU A 165 12.03 1.44 26.39
N GLU A 166 13.29 1.18 26.03
CA GLU A 166 14.23 0.42 26.88
C GLU A 166 14.50 1.08 28.24
N GLN A 167 14.37 2.41 28.31
CA GLN A 167 14.63 3.19 29.52
C GLN A 167 13.40 3.33 30.44
N ARG A 168 12.21 2.92 29.99
CA ARG A 168 10.95 3.13 30.71
C ARG A 168 10.15 1.84 30.81
N ASP A 169 9.75 1.48 32.02
CA ASP A 169 8.82 0.36 32.22
C ASP A 169 7.38 0.87 32.09
N TYR A 170 6.69 0.42 31.04
CA TYR A 170 5.28 0.73 30.81
C TYR A 170 4.41 -0.40 31.35
N THR A 171 3.42 -0.05 32.15
CA THR A 171 2.41 -1.00 32.65
C THR A 171 1.56 -1.54 31.50
N VAL A 172 0.97 -2.72 31.69
CA VAL A 172 0.02 -3.33 30.72
C VAL A 172 -1.13 -2.39 30.39
N GLY A 173 -1.65 -1.67 31.40
CA GLY A 173 -2.69 -0.66 31.20
C GLY A 173 -2.26 0.49 30.29
N GLN A 174 -1.03 0.99 30.45
CA GLN A 174 -0.47 2.03 29.57
C GLN A 174 -0.26 1.53 28.14
N ARG A 175 0.26 0.31 27.98
CA ARG A 175 0.43 -0.30 26.66
C ARG A 175 -0.90 -0.46 25.92
N ARG A 176 -1.97 -0.86 26.63
CA ARG A 176 -3.32 -0.93 26.06
C ARG A 176 -3.84 0.45 25.61
N SER A 177 -3.55 1.51 26.37
CA SER A 177 -3.92 2.87 25.97
C SER A 177 -3.19 3.36 24.72
N PHE A 178 -2.00 2.85 24.41
CA PHE A 178 -1.28 3.22 23.19
C PHE A 178 -1.98 2.81 21.92
N ALA A 179 -2.64 1.64 21.88
CA ALA A 179 -3.42 1.22 20.71
C ALA A 179 -4.57 2.20 20.41
N ASN A 180 -5.28 2.65 21.45
CA ASN A 180 -6.35 3.64 21.29
C ASN A 180 -5.80 5.00 20.82
N LEU A 181 -4.63 5.41 21.33
CA LEU A 181 -3.97 6.64 20.89
C LEU A 181 -3.48 6.54 19.45
N LEU A 182 -3.06 5.36 19.00
CA LEU A 182 -2.62 5.10 17.63
C LEU A 182 -3.78 5.27 16.63
N ALA A 183 -4.92 4.65 16.92
CA ALA A 183 -6.13 4.80 16.10
C ALA A 183 -6.60 6.26 16.07
N ALA A 184 -6.67 6.92 17.23
CA ALA A 184 -7.05 8.32 17.31
C ALA A 184 -6.08 9.24 16.56
N ALA A 185 -4.78 8.98 16.62
CA ALA A 185 -3.77 9.73 15.87
C ALA A 185 -3.98 9.62 14.36
N ALA A 186 -4.16 8.40 13.84
CA ALA A 186 -4.41 8.18 12.42
C ALA A 186 -5.66 8.95 11.93
N LEU A 187 -6.76 8.89 12.70
CA LEU A 187 -8.00 9.61 12.38
C LEU A 187 -7.82 11.14 12.43
N ASN A 188 -7.11 11.67 13.42
CA ASN A 188 -6.83 13.11 13.52
C ASN A 188 -5.97 13.60 12.35
N ILE A 189 -4.93 12.85 11.99
CA ILE A 189 -4.05 13.17 10.86
C ILE A 189 -4.84 13.12 9.54
N HIS A 190 -5.63 12.06 9.33
CA HIS A 190 -6.50 11.91 8.16
C HIS A 190 -7.45 13.11 8.03
N GLN A 191 -8.16 13.44 9.10
CA GLN A 191 -9.10 14.57 9.11
C GLN A 191 -8.41 15.90 8.81
N TYR A 192 -7.21 16.12 9.37
CA TYR A 192 -6.42 17.32 9.11
C TYR A 192 -6.10 17.46 7.62
N TRP A 193 -5.53 16.42 7.00
CA TRP A 193 -5.12 16.50 5.60
C TRP A 193 -6.30 16.52 4.63
N CYS A 194 -7.41 15.85 4.93
CA CYS A 194 -8.65 16.00 4.16
C CYS A 194 -9.12 17.46 4.14
N GLU A 195 -9.07 18.14 5.28
CA GLU A 195 -9.44 19.55 5.39
C GLU A 195 -8.44 20.48 4.69
N GLU A 196 -7.14 20.22 4.77
CA GLU A 196 -6.14 21.01 4.04
C GLU A 196 -6.25 20.82 2.52
N ARG A 197 -6.47 19.59 2.04
CA ARG A 197 -6.76 19.33 0.62
C ARG A 197 -8.01 20.07 0.17
N ARG A 198 -9.08 20.04 0.98
CA ARG A 198 -10.32 20.79 0.70
C ARG A 198 -10.05 22.29 0.50
N LYS A 199 -9.25 22.92 1.38
CA LYS A 199 -8.89 24.34 1.27
C LYS A 199 -8.02 24.65 0.05
N LEU A 200 -7.04 23.79 -0.26
CA LEU A 200 -6.21 23.93 -1.46
C LEU A 200 -7.07 23.93 -2.74
N MET A 201 -8.05 23.04 -2.78
CA MET A 201 -8.97 22.95 -3.93
C MET A 201 -9.90 24.14 -4.05
N GLU A 202 -10.37 24.72 -2.95
CA GLU A 202 -11.15 25.96 -2.96
C GLU A 202 -10.35 27.15 -3.54
N GLN A 203 -9.02 27.06 -3.50
CA GLN A 203 -8.09 28.04 -4.10
C GLN A 203 -7.73 27.72 -5.55
N GLY A 204 -8.26 26.62 -6.11
CA GLY A 204 -7.97 26.15 -7.46
C GLY A 204 -6.66 25.39 -7.61
N GLU A 205 -6.01 25.03 -6.49
CA GLU A 205 -4.80 24.21 -6.46
C GLU A 205 -5.14 22.72 -6.26
N ARG A 206 -4.18 21.83 -6.51
CA ARG A 206 -4.33 20.39 -6.31
C ARG A 206 -3.19 19.82 -5.47
N PRO A 207 -3.42 18.74 -4.71
CA PRO A 207 -2.36 18.01 -4.02
C PRO A 207 -1.28 17.55 -5.02
N ASN A 208 -0.03 17.47 -4.57
CA ASN A 208 1.01 16.90 -5.40
C ASN A 208 0.77 15.39 -5.59
N MET A 209 1.20 14.86 -6.73
CA MET A 209 1.05 13.45 -7.06
C MET A 209 2.40 12.76 -7.09
N ILE A 210 2.55 11.71 -6.29
CA ILE A 210 3.78 10.92 -6.17
C ILE A 210 3.58 9.60 -6.92
N ALA A 211 4.25 9.46 -8.07
CA ALA A 211 4.28 8.24 -8.87
C ALA A 211 5.65 7.56 -8.81
N ALA A 212 5.73 6.29 -9.24
CA ALA A 212 7.00 5.59 -9.35
C ALA A 212 8.00 6.39 -10.21
N ALA A 213 9.19 6.68 -9.69
CA ALA A 213 10.23 7.32 -10.47
C ALA A 213 10.64 6.40 -11.63
N SER A 214 10.40 6.84 -12.87
CA SER A 214 10.96 6.19 -14.05
C SER A 214 12.48 6.33 -14.00
N ARG A 215 13.20 5.23 -13.73
CA ARG A 215 14.68 5.25 -13.83
C ARG A 215 15.09 5.63 -15.26
N PRO A 216 16.07 6.53 -15.45
CA PRO A 216 16.67 6.75 -16.76
C PRO A 216 17.27 5.44 -17.28
N LYS A 217 16.96 5.06 -18.53
CA LYS A 217 17.63 3.94 -19.22
C LYS A 217 19.10 4.29 -19.41
N ASP A 218 19.97 3.80 -18.53
CA ASP A 218 21.40 3.98 -18.75
C ASP A 218 21.93 2.99 -19.79
N ARG A 219 22.75 3.50 -20.69
CA ARG A 219 23.30 2.78 -21.84
C ARG A 219 24.59 2.07 -21.43
N THR A 220 24.64 0.78 -21.76
CA THR A 220 25.82 -0.05 -22.11
C THR A 220 26.79 -0.52 -21.01
N GLY A 221 27.13 -1.83 -21.05
CA GLY A 221 28.43 -2.34 -20.59
C GLY A 221 28.51 -3.84 -20.29
N LYS A 222 28.90 -4.66 -21.27
CA LYS A 222 29.38 -6.06 -21.06
C LYS A 222 30.54 -6.09 -20.04
N HIS A 223 30.56 -7.09 -19.13
CA HIS A 223 31.68 -8.04 -19.01
C HIS A 223 31.46 -9.22 -18.02
N THR A 224 31.78 -10.39 -18.55
CA THR A 224 32.01 -11.77 -18.06
C THR A 224 32.71 -12.00 -16.70
N GLY A 225 32.23 -13.00 -15.92
CA GLY A 225 32.97 -14.25 -15.67
C GLY A 225 33.24 -14.76 -14.23
N ARG A 226 32.69 -15.95 -13.94
CA ARG A 226 33.30 -17.18 -13.33
C ARG A 226 33.01 -17.57 -11.86
N SER A 227 32.67 -18.87 -11.69
CA SER A 227 32.30 -19.62 -10.48
C SER A 227 33.50 -20.11 -9.65
N ASP A 228 33.26 -20.61 -8.43
CA ASP A 228 33.58 -22.01 -8.03
C ASP A 228 32.83 -22.43 -6.73
N LEU A 229 32.62 -23.74 -6.62
CA LEU A 229 31.77 -24.53 -5.70
C LEU A 229 32.48 -24.93 -4.39
N ASP A 230 31.72 -25.27 -3.34
CA ASP A 230 31.90 -26.55 -2.61
C ASP A 230 30.71 -26.86 -1.66
N ALA A 231 30.48 -28.16 -1.42
CA ALA A 231 29.21 -28.78 -1.02
C ALA A 231 29.31 -29.77 0.18
N ARG A 232 28.12 -30.11 0.74
CA ARG A 232 27.68 -31.31 1.54
C ARG A 232 27.90 -31.27 3.07
N ASP A 233 27.02 -31.76 3.96
CA ASP A 233 25.98 -32.85 3.98
C ASP A 233 24.86 -32.45 5.01
N GLU A 234 23.57 -32.34 4.69
CA GLU A 234 22.45 -33.34 4.68
C GLU A 234 22.13 -34.12 5.98
N ASN A 235 20.95 -33.86 6.59
CA ASN A 235 19.94 -34.88 6.94
C ASN A 235 18.52 -34.29 7.22
N GLU A 236 17.66 -34.38 6.20
CA GLU A 236 16.22 -34.74 6.11
C GLU A 236 15.14 -34.24 7.11
N SER A 237 14.27 -33.34 6.64
CA SER A 237 12.83 -33.65 6.42
C SER A 237 12.22 -32.73 5.33
N GLU A 238 12.04 -33.29 4.13
CA GLU A 238 11.44 -32.68 2.91
C GLU A 238 9.91 -32.42 3.11
N ASP A 239 9.19 -31.53 2.42
CA ASP A 239 9.25 -31.20 0.98
C ASP A 239 8.32 -29.99 0.65
N LEU A 240 8.80 -28.97 -0.10
CA LEU A 240 8.04 -28.13 -1.09
C LEU A 240 8.72 -26.79 -1.51
N PHE A 241 9.85 -26.36 -0.94
CA PHE A 241 10.38 -25.00 -1.21
C PHE A 241 11.90 -24.88 -1.37
N LEU A 242 12.57 -25.83 -2.03
CA LEU A 242 13.99 -25.68 -2.36
C LEU A 242 14.21 -25.49 -3.87
N VAL A 243 14.61 -24.28 -4.26
CA VAL A 243 15.63 -24.12 -5.29
C VAL A 243 16.84 -23.52 -4.60
N ASP A 244 17.87 -24.35 -4.55
CA ASP A 244 19.18 -24.11 -3.99
C ASP A 244 19.87 -22.91 -4.68
N SER A 245 20.62 -22.15 -3.88
CA SER A 245 21.60 -21.13 -4.29
C SER A 245 21.10 -19.79 -4.88
N LEU A 246 21.47 -18.71 -4.18
CA LEU A 246 21.37 -17.30 -4.59
C LEU A 246 22.12 -17.05 -5.92
N GLY A 247 21.39 -17.08 -7.04
CA GLY A 247 21.84 -16.58 -8.33
C GLY A 247 21.71 -15.05 -8.41
N LEU A 248 22.78 -14.38 -8.85
CA LEU A 248 22.78 -12.96 -9.22
C LEU A 248 21.65 -12.67 -10.21
N THR A 249 20.90 -11.60 -9.90
CA THR A 249 19.78 -11.05 -10.65
C THR A 249 20.07 -10.98 -12.15
N THR A 250 19.29 -11.68 -12.98
CA THR A 250 19.21 -11.33 -14.39
C THR A 250 18.46 -10.01 -14.52
N GLU A 251 18.96 -9.10 -15.37
CA GLU A 251 18.37 -7.79 -15.67
C GLU A 251 16.92 -7.85 -16.20
N ASP A 252 16.37 -9.05 -16.40
CA ASP A 252 15.01 -9.29 -16.90
C ASP A 252 13.92 -9.23 -15.81
N ALA A 253 14.26 -9.13 -14.52
CA ALA A 253 13.29 -9.22 -13.41
C ALA A 253 12.74 -7.87 -12.91
N PHE A 254 13.07 -6.76 -13.57
CA PHE A 254 12.47 -5.45 -13.29
C PHE A 254 11.38 -5.16 -14.33
N HIS A 255 10.13 -5.29 -13.91
CA HIS A 255 8.97 -4.85 -14.69
C HIS A 255 8.36 -3.64 -13.98
N PRO A 256 8.91 -2.42 -14.19
CA PRO A 256 8.30 -1.21 -13.66
C PRO A 256 6.87 -1.13 -14.20
N LEU A 257 5.95 -0.60 -13.39
CA LEU A 257 4.58 -0.40 -13.84
C LEU A 257 4.60 0.53 -15.05
N ALA A 258 4.07 0.06 -16.17
CA ALA A 258 3.90 0.86 -17.36
C ALA A 258 2.63 1.70 -17.18
N LEU A 259 2.80 3.02 -17.14
CA LEU A 259 1.69 3.97 -17.15
C LEU A 259 1.19 4.16 -18.58
N SER A 260 -0.11 4.13 -18.77
CA SER A 260 -0.72 4.42 -20.07
C SER A 260 -0.65 5.92 -20.34
N PRO A 261 -0.34 6.32 -21.60
CA PRO A 261 -0.47 7.70 -22.03
C PRO A 261 -1.92 8.21 -22.05
N LEU A 262 -2.91 7.31 -21.88
CA LEU A 262 -4.33 7.65 -21.76
C LEU A 262 -4.75 8.01 -20.34
N SER A 263 -3.86 7.89 -19.36
CA SER A 263 -4.11 8.42 -18.01
C SER A 263 -4.34 9.93 -18.10
N THR A 264 -5.46 10.42 -17.56
CA THR A 264 -5.92 11.81 -17.77
C THR A 264 -6.83 12.29 -16.65
N GLY A 265 -6.86 13.59 -16.41
CA GLY A 265 -7.91 14.22 -15.61
C GLY A 265 -9.24 14.25 -16.36
N VAL A 266 -10.34 14.01 -15.65
CA VAL A 266 -11.72 14.15 -16.13
C VAL A 266 -12.49 15.09 -15.21
N THR A 267 -13.05 16.15 -15.79
CA THR A 267 -13.86 17.13 -15.03
C THR A 267 -15.32 17.08 -15.46
N ARG A 268 -16.23 16.95 -14.50
CA ARG A 268 -17.68 17.03 -14.70
C ARG A 268 -18.31 17.80 -13.54
N GLU A 269 -19.21 18.73 -13.86
CA GLU A 269 -20.04 19.43 -12.86
C GLU A 269 -19.22 20.13 -11.75
N GLY A 270 -17.99 20.55 -12.05
CA GLY A 270 -17.09 21.20 -11.10
C GLY A 270 -16.19 20.24 -10.32
N THR A 271 -16.46 18.94 -10.34
CA THR A 271 -15.60 17.90 -9.74
C THR A 271 -14.58 17.42 -10.78
N SER A 272 -13.32 17.26 -10.37
CA SER A 272 -12.27 16.69 -11.23
C SER A 272 -11.70 15.43 -10.60
N VAL A 273 -11.66 14.34 -11.35
CA VAL A 273 -11.01 13.10 -10.94
C VAL A 273 -9.83 12.83 -11.87
N ASP A 274 -8.80 12.16 -11.37
CA ASP A 274 -7.65 11.75 -12.17
C ASP A 274 -7.79 10.25 -12.51
N VAL A 275 -7.90 9.94 -13.80
CA VAL A 275 -8.00 8.59 -14.34
C VAL A 275 -6.60 8.07 -14.60
N HIS A 276 -6.21 7.04 -13.89
CA HIS A 276 -4.93 6.37 -13.96
C HIS A 276 -5.09 4.98 -14.56
N ILE A 277 -4.25 4.67 -15.54
CA ILE A 277 -4.30 3.38 -16.23
C ILE A 277 -2.88 2.84 -16.27
N TYR A 278 -2.65 1.68 -15.66
CA TYR A 278 -1.30 1.12 -15.54
C TYR A 278 -1.28 -0.40 -15.61
N ARG A 279 -0.12 -1.00 -15.89
CA ARG A 279 0.05 -2.46 -15.91
C ARG A 279 1.42 -2.87 -15.41
N ALA A 280 1.56 -4.10 -14.94
CA ALA A 280 2.85 -4.67 -14.54
C ALA A 280 3.72 -4.93 -15.79
N GLY A 281 4.80 -4.17 -15.94
CA GLY A 281 5.76 -4.35 -17.04
C GLY A 281 5.24 -3.97 -18.43
N ASP A 282 6.07 -4.22 -19.44
CA ASP A 282 5.74 -3.93 -20.84
C ASP A 282 5.09 -5.11 -21.57
N ASP A 283 4.87 -6.24 -20.87
CA ASP A 283 4.27 -7.44 -21.44
C ASP A 283 2.74 -7.29 -21.46
N SER A 284 2.13 -7.42 -22.64
CA SER A 284 0.71 -7.15 -22.87
C SER A 284 -0.23 -8.23 -22.31
N ARG A 285 0.29 -9.19 -21.55
CA ARG A 285 -0.45 -10.38 -21.08
C ARG A 285 -1.25 -10.14 -19.80
N ASP A 286 -0.86 -9.15 -19.01
CA ASP A 286 -1.47 -8.92 -17.69
C ASP A 286 -2.65 -7.95 -17.70
N GLY A 287 -2.89 -7.27 -18.81
CA GLY A 287 -3.94 -6.26 -18.97
C GLY A 287 -3.66 -4.99 -18.16
N TRP A 288 -4.53 -4.00 -18.29
CA TRP A 288 -4.41 -2.66 -17.73
C TRP A 288 -5.34 -2.52 -16.53
N ILE A 289 -4.82 -2.10 -15.40
CA ILE A 289 -5.59 -1.69 -14.23
C ILE A 289 -6.07 -0.26 -14.44
N LEU A 290 -7.34 -0.02 -14.13
CA LEU A 290 -7.95 1.30 -14.11
C LEU A 290 -8.07 1.75 -12.65
N GLU A 291 -7.67 2.97 -12.38
CA GLU A 291 -7.79 3.63 -11.09
C GLU A 291 -8.33 5.04 -11.31
N ILE A 292 -9.29 5.48 -10.52
CA ILE A 292 -9.79 6.84 -10.51
C ILE A 292 -9.55 7.42 -9.13
N ILE A 293 -8.80 8.51 -9.08
CA ILE A 293 -8.47 9.21 -7.84
C ILE A 293 -9.28 10.49 -7.80
N ASP A 294 -10.02 10.67 -6.71
CA ASP A 294 -10.82 11.86 -6.51
C ASP A 294 -9.99 13.04 -5.97
N PRO A 295 -10.59 14.25 -5.91
CA PRO A 295 -9.88 15.42 -5.41
C PRO A 295 -9.38 15.30 -3.94
N LEU A 296 -10.01 14.45 -3.14
CA LEU A 296 -9.66 14.19 -1.74
C LEU A 296 -8.58 13.11 -1.60
N GLY A 297 -8.10 12.53 -2.71
CA GLY A 297 -7.13 11.45 -2.71
C GLY A 297 -7.76 10.07 -2.50
N THR A 298 -9.10 9.97 -2.47
CA THR A 298 -9.80 8.69 -2.44
C THR A 298 -9.59 8.01 -3.77
N SER A 299 -9.05 6.80 -3.76
CA SER A 299 -8.90 5.98 -4.96
C SER A 299 -10.08 5.02 -5.10
N THR A 300 -10.56 4.86 -6.34
CA THR A 300 -11.45 3.79 -6.79
C THR A 300 -10.68 3.01 -7.84
N VAL A 301 -10.30 1.77 -7.53
CA VAL A 301 -9.55 0.91 -8.46
C VAL A 301 -10.45 -0.21 -8.96
N TRP A 302 -10.38 -0.49 -10.25
CA TRP A 302 -11.06 -1.63 -10.86
C TRP A 302 -10.16 -2.85 -10.73
N ASP A 303 -10.69 -3.90 -10.12
CA ASP A 303 -9.96 -5.15 -9.87
C ASP A 303 -9.63 -5.91 -11.17
N ASP A 304 -10.54 -5.84 -12.15
CA ASP A 304 -10.48 -6.61 -13.38
C ASP A 304 -9.63 -5.90 -14.43
N PRO A 305 -8.52 -6.50 -14.92
CA PRO A 305 -7.63 -5.83 -15.85
C PRO A 305 -8.25 -5.74 -17.25
N PHE A 306 -8.20 -4.54 -17.83
CA PHE A 306 -8.69 -4.27 -19.17
C PHE A 306 -7.70 -4.78 -20.23
N PRO A 307 -8.18 -5.35 -21.35
CA PRO A 307 -7.31 -5.85 -22.41
C PRO A 307 -6.49 -4.74 -23.08
N THR A 308 -6.97 -3.49 -23.01
CA THR A 308 -6.30 -2.30 -23.55
C THR A 308 -6.50 -1.13 -22.61
N ASP A 309 -5.57 -0.19 -22.61
CA ASP A 309 -5.72 1.07 -21.89
C ASP A 309 -6.89 1.90 -22.42
N GLY A 310 -7.19 1.81 -23.72
CA GLY A 310 -8.39 2.41 -24.30
C GLY A 310 -9.69 1.85 -23.73
N ALA A 311 -9.74 0.54 -23.41
CA ALA A 311 -10.89 -0.08 -22.77
C ALA A 311 -11.04 0.38 -21.31
N ALA A 312 -9.92 0.49 -20.59
CA ALA A 312 -9.90 1.08 -19.24
C ALA A 312 -10.42 2.53 -19.25
N LEU A 313 -9.90 3.39 -20.15
CA LEU A 313 -10.38 4.77 -20.24
C LEU A 313 -11.86 4.84 -20.63
N ALA A 314 -12.30 3.99 -21.56
CA ALA A 314 -13.70 3.94 -21.96
C ALA A 314 -14.59 3.56 -20.79
N GLU A 315 -14.18 2.60 -19.96
CA GLU A 315 -14.92 2.23 -18.75
C GLU A 315 -15.04 3.42 -17.80
N ALA A 316 -13.92 4.07 -17.44
CA ALA A 316 -13.93 5.27 -16.59
C ALA A 316 -14.92 6.34 -17.08
N LEU A 317 -14.86 6.67 -18.38
CA LEU A 317 -15.73 7.67 -18.99
C LEU A 317 -17.20 7.22 -19.03
N ASN A 318 -17.45 5.94 -19.26
CA ASN A 318 -18.80 5.37 -19.26
C ASN A 318 -19.39 5.37 -17.86
N THR A 319 -18.65 4.95 -16.84
CA THR A 319 -19.08 4.99 -15.44
C THR A 319 -19.44 6.42 -15.03
N ILE A 320 -18.55 7.39 -15.29
CA ILE A 320 -18.79 8.81 -14.98
C ILE A 320 -20.01 9.35 -15.74
N LYS A 321 -20.20 8.93 -16.99
CA LYS A 321 -21.34 9.38 -17.81
C LYS A 321 -22.66 8.78 -17.35
N ALA A 322 -22.69 7.50 -17.00
CA ALA A 322 -23.91 6.77 -16.68
C ALA A 322 -24.34 6.96 -15.22
N HIS A 323 -23.38 7.04 -14.30
CA HIS A 323 -23.63 7.07 -12.85
C HIS A 323 -23.26 8.41 -12.20
N GLY A 324 -22.72 9.35 -12.99
CA GLY A 324 -22.22 10.62 -12.49
C GLY A 324 -20.81 10.50 -11.91
N ILE A 325 -20.08 11.61 -11.89
CA ILE A 325 -18.72 11.65 -11.36
C ILE A 325 -18.68 11.32 -9.86
N ALA A 326 -19.74 11.62 -9.12
CA ALA A 326 -19.87 11.26 -7.71
C ALA A 326 -19.78 9.75 -7.44
N SER A 327 -20.09 8.90 -8.44
CA SER A 327 -20.04 7.44 -8.30
C SER A 327 -18.63 6.84 -8.23
N VAL A 328 -17.61 7.65 -8.51
CA VAL A 328 -16.18 7.27 -8.51
C VAL A 328 -15.37 8.19 -7.59
N THR A 329 -16.05 8.85 -6.64
CA THR A 329 -15.44 9.73 -5.64
C THR A 329 -15.96 9.35 -4.25
N GLY A 330 -15.11 9.41 -3.23
CA GLY A 330 -15.50 9.16 -1.84
C GLY A 330 -16.27 10.36 -1.27
N GLY A 331 -17.60 10.38 -1.41
CA GLY A 331 -18.42 11.42 -0.78
C GLY A 331 -19.95 11.37 -0.98
N VAL A 332 -20.63 11.00 0.13
CA VAL A 332 -22.08 10.95 0.47
C VAL A 332 -22.93 9.87 -0.25
N PRO A 333 -23.54 8.90 0.48
CA PRO A 333 -24.23 7.76 -0.10
C PRO A 333 -25.52 8.18 -0.82
N GLY A 334 -25.45 8.26 -2.15
CA GLY A 334 -26.58 8.02 -3.03
C GLY A 334 -26.78 6.52 -3.19
N HIS A 335 -27.49 5.92 -2.25
CA HIS A 335 -27.90 4.52 -2.18
C HIS A 335 -28.17 3.88 -3.57
N MET A 336 -27.23 3.11 -4.14
CA MET A 336 -27.53 2.19 -5.26
C MET A 336 -26.56 1.00 -5.28
N THR A 337 -27.10 -0.17 -4.99
CA THR A 337 -26.52 -1.50 -5.25
C THR A 337 -26.28 -1.65 -6.75
N LYS A 338 -25.04 -1.94 -7.19
CA LYS A 338 -24.73 -2.26 -8.59
C LYS A 338 -24.82 -3.78 -8.81
N HIS A 339 -25.46 -4.17 -9.91
CA HIS A 339 -25.73 -5.56 -10.34
C HIS A 339 -24.84 -5.94 -11.52
#